data_AF-A0A7X8PGY2-F1
#
_entry.id   AF-A0A7X8PGY2-F1
#
_cell.length_a   1.000
_cell.length_b   1.000
_cell.length_c   1.000
_cell.angle_alpha   90.00
_cell.angle_beta   90.00
_cell.angle_gamma   90.00
#
_symmetry.space_group_name_H-M   'P 1'
#
loop_
_entity.id
_entity.type
_entity.pdbx_description
1 polymer ?
#
loop_
_entity_poly.entity_id
_entity_poly.type
_entity_poly.pdbx_seq_one_letter_code
_entity_poly.pdbx_strand_id
1 'polypeptide(L)'
;MSYAVDSSMPSVTRAQRVAGMILSGLVIAFLLFDGVIKLVPLPVVTETMAALGYSADPALARLLGVITLGCAVLYAIPRTSVLGAILLTGLLGGAIATHLRVGSPIFSHLLFGVYLGVIAWGGLYLRYEGVRKMIPFFDRSF
;
A
#
# COMPACT_ATOMS: atom_id res chain seq x y z
N MET A 1 -32.71 27.27 -22.70
CA MET A 1 -32.62 25.82 -22.45
C MET A 1 -31.44 25.61 -21.49
N SER A 2 -31.72 25.59 -20.18
CA SER A 2 -30.70 25.55 -19.13
C SER A 2 -30.29 24.09 -18.91
N TYR A 3 -29.04 23.75 -19.23
CA TYR A 3 -28.41 22.51 -18.79
C TYR A 3 -28.13 22.65 -17.29
N ALA A 4 -29.15 22.37 -16.48
CA ALA A 4 -28.93 22.05 -15.09
C ALA A 4 -28.03 20.81 -15.08
N VAL A 5 -26.73 21.03 -14.89
CA VAL A 5 -25.80 19.99 -14.49
C VAL A 5 -26.36 19.49 -13.17
N ASP A 6 -27.00 18.33 -13.22
CA ASP A 6 -27.55 17.67 -12.06
C ASP A 6 -26.38 17.41 -11.09
N SER A 7 -26.27 18.27 -10.08
CA SER A 7 -25.19 18.31 -9.09
C SER A 7 -25.39 17.25 -7.99
N SER A 8 -26.05 16.14 -8.35
CA SER A 8 -26.45 15.06 -7.46
C SER A 8 -25.39 13.96 -7.29
N MET A 9 -24.14 14.18 -7.72
CA MET A 9 -23.06 13.26 -7.36
C MET A 9 -22.85 13.32 -5.84
N PRO A 10 -23.05 12.21 -5.09
CA PRO A 10 -22.93 12.23 -3.65
C PRO A 10 -21.50 12.62 -3.25
N SER A 11 -21.36 13.79 -2.64
CA SER A 11 -20.10 14.28 -2.11
C SER A 11 -19.56 13.31 -1.05
N VAL A 12 -18.24 13.13 -1.02
CA VAL A 12 -17.58 12.27 -0.02
C VAL A 12 -18.03 12.69 1.38
N THR A 13 -18.64 11.77 2.13
CA THR A 13 -19.09 12.07 3.49
C THR A 13 -17.89 12.31 4.41
N ARG A 14 -18.08 13.07 5.50
CA ARG A 14 -17.03 13.29 6.50
C ARG A 14 -16.49 11.97 7.06
N ALA A 15 -17.38 11.01 7.35
CA ALA A 15 -17.01 9.69 7.86
C ALA A 15 -16.14 8.93 6.85
N GLN A 16 -16.51 8.93 5.57
CA GLN A 16 -15.73 8.30 4.50
C GLN A 16 -14.32 8.89 4.40
N ARG A 17 -14.20 10.23 4.44
CA ARG A 17 -12.90 10.90 4.39
C ARG A 17 -12.03 10.55 5.60
N VAL A 18 -12.59 10.54 6.81
CA VAL A 18 -11.88 10.19 8.04
C VAL A 18 -11.40 8.74 8.00
N ALA A 19 -12.27 7.80 7.63
CA ALA A 19 -11.90 6.41 7.48
C ALA A 19 -10.73 6.24 6.50
N GLY A 20 -10.80 6.88 5.34
CA GLY A 20 -9.71 6.84 4.36
C GLY A 20 -8.39 7.44 4.87
N MET A 21 -8.44 8.52 5.65
CA MET A 21 -7.24 9.10 6.28
C MET A 21 -6.63 8.16 7.31
N ILE A 22 -7.45 7.48 8.12
CA ILE A 22 -6.97 6.50 9.11
C ILE A 22 -6.29 5.33 8.39
N LEU A 23 -6.92 4.76 7.36
CA LEU A 23 -6.34 3.65 6.59
C LEU A 23 -5.02 4.05 5.92
N SER A 24 -4.96 5.23 5.28
CA SER A 24 -3.71 5.74 4.71
C SER A 24 -2.65 5.95 5.79
N GLY A 25 -3.01 6.51 6.94
CA GLY A 25 -2.10 6.74 8.05
C GLY A 25 -1.50 5.44 8.60
N LEU A 26 -2.32 4.39 8.75
CA LEU A 26 -1.86 3.06 9.18
C LEU A 26 -0.86 2.46 8.20
N VAL A 27 -1.12 2.55 6.89
CA VAL A 27 -0.20 2.07 5.85
C VAL A 27 1.12 2.85 5.90
N ILE A 28 1.06 4.18 5.99
CA ILE A 28 2.26 5.02 6.07
C ILE A 28 3.08 4.66 7.32
N ALA A 29 2.43 4.57 8.48
CA ALA A 29 3.11 4.22 9.74
C ALA A 29 3.78 2.84 9.65
N PHE A 30 3.08 1.84 9.11
CA PHE A 30 3.63 0.51 8.89
C PHE A 30 4.85 0.55 7.95
N LEU A 31 4.75 1.21 6.80
CA LEU A 31 5.84 1.27 5.82
C LEU A 31 7.06 2.04 6.31
N LEU A 32 6.84 3.10 7.09
CA LEU A 32 7.94 3.83 7.73
C LEU A 32 8.65 2.95 8.75
N PHE A 33 7.92 2.24 9.60
CA PHE A 33 8.49 1.28 10.53
C PHE A 33 9.27 0.18 9.78
N ASP A 34 8.63 -0.49 8.82
CA ASP A 34 9.19 -1.59 8.04
C ASP A 34 10.44 -1.19 7.25
N GLY A 35 10.44 0.01 6.67
CA GLY A 35 11.56 0.55 5.91
C GLY A 35 12.73 0.97 6.81
N VAL A 36 12.45 1.65 7.94
CA VAL A 36 13.48 2.13 8.87
C VAL A 36 14.22 0.98 9.54
N ILE A 37 13.54 -0.07 10.00
CA ILE A 37 14.21 -1.21 10.64
C ILE A 37 15.20 -1.90 9.68
N LYS A 38 14.95 -1.85 8.36
CA LYS A 38 15.85 -2.39 7.34
C LYS A 38 17.09 -1.53 7.08
N LEU A 39 17.08 -0.26 7.49
CA LEU A 39 18.26 0.61 7.38
C LEU A 39 19.28 0.35 8.48
N VAL A 40 18.80 -0.08 9.65
CA VAL A 40 19.60 -0.43 10.81
C VAL A 40 20.07 -1.89 10.65
N PRO A 41 21.36 -2.21 10.90
CA PRO A 41 21.87 -3.58 10.78
C PRO A 41 21.42 -4.44 11.97
N LEU A 42 20.12 -4.72 12.05
CA LEU A 42 19.53 -5.55 13.09
C LEU A 42 19.62 -7.04 12.72
N PRO A 43 20.10 -7.93 13.61
CA PRO A 43 20.21 -9.36 13.33
C PRO A 43 18.89 -9.99 12.86
N VAL A 44 17.77 -9.59 13.46
CA VAL A 44 16.42 -10.06 13.09
C VAL A 44 16.10 -9.82 11.61
N VAL A 45 16.58 -8.72 11.01
CA VAL A 45 16.36 -8.41 9.59
C VAL A 45 17.20 -9.34 8.72
N THR A 46 18.49 -9.48 9.03
CA THR A 46 19.41 -10.31 8.24
C THR A 46 19.07 -11.80 8.34
N GLU A 47 18.65 -12.28 9.52
CA GLU A 47 18.18 -13.65 9.74
C GLU A 47 16.88 -13.91 8.97
N THR A 48 15.94 -12.96 8.98
CA THR A 48 14.71 -13.05 8.18
C THR A 48 15.02 -13.08 6.69
N MET A 49 15.93 -12.22 6.19
CA MET A 49 16.35 -12.22 4.78
C MET A 49 16.95 -13.58 4.37
N ALA A 50 17.79 -14.16 5.22
CA ALA A 50 18.36 -15.49 5.00
C ALA A 50 17.27 -16.58 4.96
N ALA A 51 16.32 -16.55 5.89
CA ALA A 51 15.19 -17.49 5.94
C ALA A 51 14.28 -17.37 4.70
N LEU A 52 14.15 -16.17 4.13
CA LEU A 52 13.43 -15.92 2.88
C LEU A 52 14.24 -16.32 1.63
N GLY A 53 15.47 -16.81 1.81
CA GLY A 53 16.34 -17.27 0.74
C GLY A 53 17.02 -16.14 -0.04
N TYR A 54 17.24 -14.99 0.60
CA TYR A 54 18.07 -13.89 0.11
C TYR A 54 19.44 -13.83 0.82
N SER A 55 20.34 -13.00 0.32
CA SER A 55 21.60 -12.70 1.01
C SER A 55 21.35 -12.06 2.38
N ALA A 56 22.10 -12.50 3.40
CA ALA A 56 22.11 -11.90 4.72
C ALA A 56 22.95 -10.60 4.79
N ASP A 57 23.51 -10.15 3.67
CA ASP A 57 24.24 -8.88 3.60
C ASP A 57 23.32 -7.69 3.97
N PRO A 58 23.65 -6.91 5.01
CA PRO A 58 22.89 -5.72 5.38
C PRO A 58 22.71 -4.71 4.23
N ALA A 59 23.60 -4.67 3.24
CA ALA A 59 23.45 -3.80 2.08
C ALA A 59 22.17 -4.10 1.27
N LEU A 60 21.81 -5.38 1.11
CA LEU A 60 20.60 -5.79 0.41
C LEU A 60 19.35 -5.39 1.19
N ALA A 61 19.35 -5.60 2.51
CA ALA A 61 18.27 -5.16 3.39
C ALA A 61 18.09 -3.63 3.34
N ARG A 62 19.18 -2.87 3.39
CA ARG A 62 19.14 -1.40 3.27
C ARG A 62 18.54 -0.94 1.95
N LEU A 63 18.91 -1.56 0.83
CA LEU A 63 18.33 -1.23 -0.47
C LEU A 63 16.82 -1.45 -0.48
N LEU A 64 16.36 -2.59 0.04
CA LEU A 64 14.93 -2.87 0.18
C LEU A 64 14.24 -1.84 1.08
N GLY A 65 14.86 -1.47 2.20
CA GLY A 65 14.38 -0.41 3.09
C GLY A 65 14.24 0.94 2.40
N VAL A 66 15.24 1.37 1.61
CA VAL A 66 15.20 2.61 0.83
C VAL A 66 14.06 2.59 -0.19
N ILE A 67 13.86 1.46 -0.89
CA ILE A 67 12.75 1.31 -1.85
C ILE A 67 11.40 1.41 -1.12
N THR A 68 11.24 0.71 0.01
CA THR A 68 10.02 0.78 0.84
C THR A 68 9.74 2.21 1.29
N LEU A 69 10.75 2.93 1.78
CA LEU A 69 10.60 4.32 2.24
C LEU A 69 10.29 5.27 1.09
N GLY A 70 10.89 5.07 -0.09
CA GLY A 70 10.54 5.83 -1.29
C GLY A 70 9.07 5.65 -1.67
N CYS A 71 8.56 4.41 -1.64
CA CYS A 71 7.15 4.13 -1.86
C CYS A 71 6.27 4.78 -0.78
N ALA A 72 6.69 4.73 0.49
CA ALA A 72 5.98 5.33 1.62
C ALA A 72 5.85 6.85 1.48
N VAL A 73 6.93 7.54 1.10
CA VAL A 73 6.94 9.00 0.88
C VAL A 73 6.02 9.37 -0.27
N LEU A 74 6.11 8.66 -1.40
CA LEU A 74 5.24 8.89 -2.54
C LEU A 74 3.76 8.65 -2.20
N TYR A 75 3.47 7.60 -1.42
CA TYR A 75 2.12 7.28 -0.98
C TYR A 75 1.57 8.32 0.03
N ALA A 76 2.42 8.85 0.91
CA ALA A 76 2.05 9.82 1.93
C ALA A 76 1.69 11.19 1.35
N ILE A 77 2.39 11.63 0.29
CA ILE A 77 2.15 12.93 -0.34
C ILE A 77 0.88 12.86 -1.19
N PRO A 78 -0.17 13.67 -0.91
CA PRO A 78 -1.46 13.59 -1.59
C PRO A 78 -1.38 13.62 -3.13
N ARG A 79 -0.47 14.45 -3.67
CA ARG A 79 -0.28 14.63 -5.12
C ARG A 79 0.31 13.40 -5.83
N THR A 80 1.08 12.58 -5.11
CA THR A 80 1.75 11.38 -5.65
C THR A 80 1.18 10.08 -5.08
N SER A 81 0.15 10.17 -4.24
CA SER A 81 -0.36 9.04 -3.46
C SER A 81 -0.77 7.84 -4.31
N VAL A 82 -1.40 8.07 -5.47
CA VAL A 82 -1.76 7.01 -6.42
C VAL A 82 -0.51 6.33 -7.00
N LEU A 83 0.51 7.10 -7.38
CA LEU A 83 1.79 6.54 -7.85
C LEU A 83 2.46 5.70 -6.74
N GLY A 84 2.46 6.21 -5.51
CA GLY A 84 2.94 5.47 -4.34
C GLY A 84 2.20 4.14 -4.15
N ALA A 85 0.87 4.12 -4.32
CA ALA A 85 0.07 2.90 -4.23
C ALA A 85 0.38 1.90 -5.37
N ILE A 86 0.62 2.39 -6.58
CA ILE A 86 1.04 1.54 -7.72
C ILE A 86 2.39 0.88 -7.43
N LEU A 87 3.40 1.66 -7.02
CA LEU A 87 4.72 1.12 -6.69
C LEU A 87 4.66 0.16 -5.50
N LEU A 88 3.88 0.50 -4.48
CA LEU A 88 3.63 -0.37 -3.33
C LEU A 88 2.97 -1.69 -3.76
N THR A 89 2.06 -1.68 -4.74
CA THR A 89 1.44 -2.91 -5.26
C THR A 89 2.50 -3.85 -5.87
N GLY A 90 3.45 -3.30 -6.64
CA GLY A 90 4.57 -4.07 -7.16
C GLY A 90 5.48 -4.63 -6.06
N LEU A 91 5.82 -3.80 -5.07
CA LEU A 91 6.64 -4.20 -3.92
C LEU A 91 5.97 -5.33 -3.11
N LEU A 92 4.67 -5.20 -2.81
CA LEU A 92 3.89 -6.20 -2.08
C LEU A 92 3.71 -7.48 -2.90
N GLY A 93 3.54 -7.39 -4.22
CA GLY A 93 3.54 -8.54 -5.12
C GLY A 93 4.84 -9.35 -5.04
N GLY A 94 5.98 -8.66 -4.99
CA GLY A 94 7.29 -9.28 -4.73
C GLY A 94 7.33 -10.01 -3.40
N ALA A 95 6.88 -9.37 -2.31
CA ALA A 95 6.83 -9.98 -0.98
C ALA A 95 5.93 -11.23 -0.93
N ILE A 96 4.75 -11.19 -1.58
CA ILE A 96 3.85 -12.34 -1.69
C ILE A 96 4.55 -13.49 -2.43
N ALA A 97 5.22 -13.20 -3.56
CA ALA A 97 5.94 -14.21 -4.33
C ALA A 97 7.11 -14.83 -3.53
N THR A 98 7.84 -14.03 -2.75
CA THR A 98 8.89 -14.52 -1.85
C THR A 98 8.32 -15.49 -0.81
N HIS A 99 7.25 -15.10 -0.12
CA HIS A 99 6.62 -15.94 0.90
C HIS A 99 6.00 -17.22 0.31
N LEU A 100 5.46 -17.13 -0.92
CA LEU A 100 4.95 -18.29 -1.65
C LEU A 100 6.07 -19.29 -1.93
N ARG A 101 7.21 -18.80 -2.44
CA ARG A 101 8.38 -19.63 -2.78
C ARG A 101 8.88 -20.44 -1.58
N VAL A 102 8.95 -19.82 -0.41
CA VAL A 102 9.48 -20.47 0.82
C VAL A 102 8.41 -21.21 1.63
N GLY A 103 7.17 -21.29 1.12
CA GLY A 103 6.09 -22.01 1.79
C GLY A 103 5.65 -21.41 3.13
N SER A 104 5.70 -20.08 3.27
CA SER A 104 5.28 -19.40 4.50
C SER A 104 3.78 -19.60 4.80
N PRO A 105 3.34 -19.50 6.06
CA PRO A 105 1.93 -19.67 6.41
C PRO A 105 1.02 -18.67 5.68
N ILE A 106 -0.07 -19.19 5.10
CA ILE A 106 -0.93 -18.46 4.16
C ILE A 106 -1.54 -17.20 4.80
N PHE A 107 -2.18 -17.34 5.96
CA PHE A 107 -2.97 -16.25 6.53
C PHE A 107 -2.14 -15.16 7.23
N SER A 108 -0.90 -15.45 7.62
CA SER A 108 -0.07 -14.50 8.37
C SER A 108 1.01 -13.83 7.52
N HIS A 109 1.72 -14.56 6.67
CA HIS A 109 2.85 -14.01 5.92
C HIS A 109 2.52 -13.83 4.44
N LEU A 110 1.93 -14.85 3.81
CA LEU A 110 1.63 -14.83 2.38
C LEU A 110 0.60 -13.75 2.04
N LEU A 111 -0.56 -13.77 2.71
CA LEU A 111 -1.67 -12.85 2.41
C LEU A 111 -1.51 -11.46 3.05
N PHE A 112 -0.49 -11.26 3.88
CA PHE A 112 -0.26 -9.96 4.52
C PHE A 112 -0.10 -8.83 3.50
N GLY A 113 0.62 -9.08 2.40
CA GLY A 113 0.73 -8.12 1.31
C GLY A 113 -0.59 -7.81 0.63
N VAL A 114 -1.51 -8.78 0.55
CA VAL A 114 -2.86 -8.57 0.01
C VAL A 114 -3.66 -7.66 0.93
N TYR A 115 -3.64 -7.91 2.24
CA TYR A 115 -4.34 -7.09 3.22
C TYR A 115 -3.85 -5.64 3.19
N LEU A 116 -2.52 -5.43 3.16
CA LEU A 116 -1.95 -4.09 3.04
C LEU A 116 -2.31 -3.41 1.72
N GLY A 117 -2.28 -4.13 0.61
CA GLY A 117 -2.69 -3.61 -0.69
C GLY A 117 -4.14 -3.12 -0.68
N VAL A 118 -5.05 -3.93 -0.13
CA VAL A 118 -6.47 -3.56 0.02
C VAL A 118 -6.65 -2.34 0.92
N ILE A 119 -5.93 -2.27 2.05
CA ILE A 119 -6.01 -1.11 2.96
C ILE A 119 -5.46 0.15 2.27
N ALA A 120 -4.36 0.05 1.53
CA ALA A 120 -3.75 1.18 0.83
C ALA A 120 -4.68 1.74 -0.25
N TRP A 121 -5.13 0.88 -1.17
CA TRP A 121 -6.05 1.29 -2.23
C TRP A 121 -7.42 1.70 -1.68
N GLY A 122 -7.93 1.01 -0.66
CA GLY A 122 -9.17 1.35 0.03
C GLY A 122 -9.10 2.74 0.67
N GLY A 123 -8.01 3.09 1.33
CA GLY A 123 -7.79 4.42 1.88
C GLY A 123 -7.87 5.53 0.81
N LEU A 124 -7.25 5.30 -0.35
CA LEU A 124 -7.33 6.22 -1.48
C LEU A 124 -8.72 6.26 -2.12
N TYR A 125 -9.37 5.11 -2.30
CA TYR A 125 -10.72 5.00 -2.84
C TYR A 125 -11.72 5.81 -2.00
N LEU A 126 -11.60 5.77 -0.67
CA LEU A 126 -12.46 6.56 0.22
C LEU A 126 -12.18 8.06 0.15
N ARG A 127 -10.93 8.48 -0.13
CA ARG A 127 -10.50 9.89 -0.14
C ARG A 127 -10.68 10.60 -1.47
N TYR A 128 -10.51 9.88 -2.58
CA TYR A 128 -10.36 10.48 -3.91
C TYR A 128 -11.38 9.95 -4.90
N GLU A 129 -12.22 10.86 -5.42
CA GLU A 129 -13.18 10.56 -6.50
C GLU A 129 -12.52 10.04 -7.77
N GLY A 130 -11.35 10.57 -8.14
CA GLY A 130 -10.61 10.10 -9.31
C GLY A 130 -10.28 8.62 -9.24
N VAL A 131 -9.85 8.13 -8.07
CA VAL A 131 -9.55 6.71 -7.85
C VAL A 131 -10.80 5.85 -7.98
N ARG A 132 -11.95 6.31 -7.45
CA ARG A 132 -13.24 5.60 -7.59
C ARG A 132 -13.69 5.50 -9.04
N LYS A 133 -13.48 6.55 -9.82
CA LYS A 133 -13.80 6.56 -11.27
C LYS A 133 -12.91 5.63 -12.08
N MET A 134 -11.68 5.38 -11.64
CA MET A 134 -10.75 4.45 -12.30
C MET A 134 -11.05 2.98 -12.00
N ILE A 135 -11.70 2.68 -10.86
CA ILE A 135 -12.03 1.32 -10.43
C ILE A 135 -13.54 1.23 -10.20
N PRO A 136 -14.35 1.17 -11.28
CA PRO A 136 -15.79 1.07 -11.15
C PRO A 136 -16.18 -0.33 -10.68
N PHE A 137 -16.72 -0.44 -9.47
CA PHE A 137 -17.29 -1.70 -8.95
C PHE A 137 -18.75 -1.93 -9.39
N PHE A 138 -19.41 -0.89 -9.92
CA PHE A 138 -20.78 -0.95 -10.41
C PHE A 138 -20.93 -0.08 -11.66
N ASP A 139 -21.22 -0.70 -12.81
CA ASP A 139 -21.85 0.02 -13.92
C ASP A 139 -23.32 0.26 -13.56
N ARG A 140 -23.72 1.52 -13.49
CA ARG A 140 -25.14 1.87 -13.54
C ARG A 140 -25.56 1.95 -15.02
N SER A 141 -25.62 0.81 -15.69
CA SER A 141 -26.21 0.67 -17.02
C SER A 141 -27.39 -0.30 -16.97
N PHE A 142 -28.53 0.23 -16.51
CA PHE A 142 -29.87 -0.27 -16.84
C PHE A 142 -30.79 0.93 -17.05
#